data_AF-A0A955ISR0-F1
#
_entry.id   AF-A0A955ISR0-F1
#
_cell.length_a   1.000
_cell.length_b   1.000
_cell.length_c   1.000
_cell.angle_alpha   90.00
_cell.angle_beta   90.00
_cell.angle_gamma   90.00
#
_symmetry.space_group_name_H-M   'P 1'
#
loop_
_entity.id
_entity.type
_entity.pdbx_description
1 polymer ?
#
loop_
_entity_poly.entity_id
_entity_poly.type
_entity_poly.pdbx_seq_one_letter_code
_entity_poly.pdbx_strand_id
1 'polypeptide(L)'
;MEPAQTLAYRKLYWNNVVRETLTSLSVESMRVKAAAQHALEQGVPADEARESHPAADLFDGRLAIITELGNRIAIADVFPLFACSIGGVDRPLSTAVQCSVFRIITPDGEMFTMPVDEIRCFHALSPELMKRIEALSQQADEEAHEHPFGFAAFASLANADKEQAAPE
;
A
#
# COMPACT_ATOMS: atom_id res chain seq x y z
N MET A 1 -7.71 -33.70 -10.21
CA MET A 1 -6.96 -32.50 -10.65
C MET A 1 -5.53 -32.67 -10.16
N GLU A 2 -4.53 -32.58 -11.02
CA GLU A 2 -3.13 -32.75 -10.64
C GLU A 2 -2.68 -31.62 -9.68
N PRO A 3 -1.88 -31.89 -8.63
CA PRO A 3 -1.45 -30.86 -7.67
C PRO A 3 -0.79 -29.65 -8.32
N ALA A 4 0.02 -29.87 -9.37
CA ALA A 4 0.66 -28.80 -10.14
C ALA A 4 -0.35 -27.89 -10.85
N GLN A 5 -1.45 -28.46 -11.36
CA GLN A 5 -2.51 -27.67 -12.00
C GLN A 5 -3.22 -26.80 -10.96
N THR A 6 -3.56 -27.35 -9.80
CA THR A 6 -4.22 -26.58 -8.72
C THR A 6 -3.38 -25.39 -8.28
N LEU A 7 -2.06 -25.54 -8.16
CA LEU A 7 -1.15 -24.43 -7.84
C LEU A 7 -1.15 -23.36 -8.93
N ALA A 8 -1.11 -23.76 -10.20
CA ALA A 8 -1.15 -22.82 -11.33
C ALA A 8 -2.46 -22.00 -11.34
N TYR A 9 -3.61 -22.65 -11.13
CA TYR A 9 -4.90 -21.95 -11.06
C TYR A 9 -4.98 -20.99 -9.86
N ARG A 10 -4.46 -21.39 -8.68
CA ARG A 10 -4.39 -20.50 -7.52
C ARG A 10 -3.53 -19.27 -7.79
N LYS A 11 -2.35 -19.46 -8.40
CA LYS A 11 -1.46 -18.34 -8.79
C LYS A 11 -2.16 -17.41 -9.77
N LEU A 12 -2.81 -17.94 -10.80
CA LEU A 12 -3.52 -17.13 -11.79
C LEU A 12 -4.71 -16.36 -11.17
N TYR A 13 -5.49 -17.03 -10.32
CA TYR A 13 -6.57 -16.39 -9.56
C TYR A 13 -6.04 -15.24 -8.70
N TRP A 14 -4.98 -15.50 -7.93
CA TRP A 14 -4.38 -14.48 -7.07
C TRP A 14 -3.85 -13.29 -7.87
N ASN A 15 -3.12 -13.53 -8.96
CA ASN A 15 -2.63 -12.47 -9.84
C ASN A 15 -3.77 -11.60 -10.40
N ASN A 16 -4.94 -12.20 -10.68
CA ASN A 16 -6.12 -11.45 -11.12
C ASN A 16 -6.69 -10.58 -10.00
N VAL A 17 -6.77 -11.09 -8.76
CA VAL A 17 -7.20 -10.32 -7.58
C VAL A 17 -6.25 -9.14 -7.33
N VAL A 18 -4.94 -9.37 -7.35
CA VAL A 18 -3.94 -8.32 -7.16
C VAL A 18 -4.08 -7.25 -8.25
N ARG A 19 -4.16 -7.66 -9.52
CA ARG A 19 -4.32 -6.73 -10.64
C ARG A 19 -5.56 -5.87 -10.50
N GLU A 20 -6.72 -6.47 -10.20
CA GLU A 20 -7.98 -5.74 -10.02
C GLU A 20 -7.90 -4.75 -8.85
N THR A 21 -7.28 -5.18 -7.74
CA THR A 21 -7.09 -4.34 -6.56
C THR A 21 -6.20 -3.14 -6.88
N LEU A 22 -5.02 -3.35 -7.47
CA LEU A 22 -4.09 -2.27 -7.82
C LEU A 22 -4.65 -1.33 -8.88
N THR A 23 -5.44 -1.85 -9.82
CA THR A 23 -6.16 -1.05 -10.81
C THR A 23 -7.18 -0.15 -10.12
N SER A 24 -7.99 -0.70 -9.21
CA SER A 24 -8.97 0.05 -8.43
C SER A 24 -8.29 1.13 -7.59
N LEU A 25 -7.18 0.81 -6.94
CA LEU A 25 -6.38 1.78 -6.18
C LEU A 25 -5.78 2.88 -7.08
N SER A 26 -5.37 2.55 -8.31
CA SER A 26 -4.87 3.55 -9.26
C SER A 26 -5.97 4.53 -9.67
N VAL A 27 -7.17 4.03 -10.00
CA VAL A 27 -8.34 4.87 -10.32
C VAL A 27 -8.71 5.75 -9.11
N GLU A 28 -8.67 5.18 -7.91
CA GLU A 28 -9.01 5.92 -6.69
C GLU A 28 -7.96 6.99 -6.35
N SER A 29 -6.66 6.69 -6.51
CA SER A 29 -5.59 7.69 -6.38
C SER A 29 -5.79 8.86 -7.35
N MET A 30 -6.15 8.58 -8.61
CA MET A 30 -6.46 9.63 -9.59
C MET A 30 -7.64 10.49 -9.16
N ARG A 31 -8.68 9.92 -8.57
CA ARG A 31 -9.85 10.66 -8.05
C ARG A 31 -9.48 11.55 -6.87
N VAL A 32 -8.73 11.02 -5.90
CA VAL A 32 -8.23 11.79 -4.74
C VAL A 32 -7.43 13.00 -5.22
N LYS A 33 -6.54 12.82 -6.19
CA LYS A 33 -5.73 13.92 -6.76
C LYS A 33 -6.56 14.92 -7.54
N ALA A 34 -7.52 14.46 -8.34
CA ALA A 34 -8.41 15.34 -9.10
C ALA A 34 -9.27 16.20 -8.16
N ALA A 35 -9.79 15.61 -7.07
CA ALA A 35 -10.51 16.33 -6.03
C ALA A 35 -9.61 17.37 -5.35
N ALA A 36 -8.38 17.00 -4.98
CA ALA A 36 -7.42 17.91 -4.37
C ALA A 36 -7.07 19.10 -5.30
N GLN A 37 -6.89 18.83 -6.60
CA GLN A 37 -6.61 19.85 -7.59
C GLN A 37 -7.79 20.82 -7.77
N HIS A 38 -9.02 20.30 -7.87
CA HIS A 38 -10.21 21.13 -8.00
C HIS A 38 -10.45 22.02 -6.76
N ALA A 39 -10.19 21.51 -5.56
CA ALA A 39 -10.29 22.30 -4.34
C ALA A 39 -9.20 23.39 -4.27
N LEU A 40 -7.98 23.12 -4.75
CA LEU A 40 -6.93 24.12 -4.87
C LEU A 40 -7.34 25.27 -5.81
N GLU A 41 -7.99 24.96 -6.93
CA GLU A 41 -8.56 25.95 -7.86
C GLU A 41 -9.65 26.81 -7.20
N GLN A 42 -10.33 26.29 -6.17
CA GLN A 42 -11.31 26.99 -5.35
C GLN A 42 -10.70 27.76 -4.17
N GLY A 43 -9.37 27.76 -4.03
CA GLY A 43 -8.65 28.43 -2.95
C GLY A 43 -8.63 27.67 -1.62
N VAL A 44 -9.02 26.39 -1.61
CA VAL A 44 -8.88 25.51 -0.44
C VAL A 44 -7.43 25.02 -0.35
N PRO A 45 -6.80 25.02 0.83
CA PRO A 45 -5.47 24.43 1.02
C PRO A 45 -5.42 22.96 0.57
N ALA A 46 -4.31 22.55 -0.06
CA ALA A 46 -4.16 21.21 -0.64
C ALA A 46 -4.30 20.07 0.40
N ASP A 47 -3.85 20.30 1.63
CA ASP A 47 -3.92 19.33 2.72
C ASP A 47 -5.38 19.08 3.15
N GLU A 48 -6.13 20.15 3.40
CA GLU A 48 -7.57 20.08 3.74
C GLU A 48 -8.37 19.45 2.59
N ALA A 49 -8.02 19.78 1.35
CA ALA A 49 -8.64 19.22 0.17
C ALA A 49 -8.42 17.71 0.03
N ARG A 50 -7.21 17.24 0.28
CA ARG A 50 -6.88 15.81 0.22
C ARG A 50 -7.59 15.05 1.34
N GLU A 51 -7.55 15.56 2.57
CA GLU A 51 -8.21 14.94 3.73
C GLU A 51 -9.73 14.86 3.61
N SER A 52 -10.35 15.76 2.84
CA SER A 52 -11.80 15.74 2.61
C SER A 52 -12.28 14.53 1.79
N HIS A 53 -11.40 13.86 1.05
CA HIS A 53 -11.78 12.73 0.22
C HIS A 53 -11.88 11.44 1.07
N PRO A 54 -12.98 10.67 1.00
CA PRO A 54 -13.21 9.51 1.87
C PRO A 54 -12.17 8.39 1.71
N ALA A 55 -11.44 8.36 0.60
CA ALA A 55 -10.38 7.39 0.31
C ALA A 55 -8.96 7.91 0.60
N ALA A 56 -8.80 9.12 1.15
CA ALA A 56 -7.48 9.72 1.38
C ALA A 56 -6.61 8.88 2.34
N ASP A 57 -7.22 8.35 3.39
CA ASP A 57 -6.61 7.46 4.40
C ASP A 57 -6.07 6.15 3.82
N LEU A 58 -6.42 5.77 2.58
CA LEU A 58 -5.83 4.59 1.93
C LEU A 58 -4.41 4.86 1.41
N PHE A 59 -4.05 6.13 1.24
CA PHE A 59 -2.82 6.57 0.57
C PHE A 59 -1.86 7.33 1.52
N ASP A 60 -2.03 7.15 2.83
CA ASP A 60 -1.18 7.73 3.88
C ASP A 60 -0.11 6.75 4.40
N GLY A 61 -0.07 5.53 3.84
CA GLY A 61 0.85 4.46 4.26
C GLY A 61 0.24 3.38 5.17
N ARG A 62 -1.04 3.51 5.56
CA ARG A 62 -1.79 2.45 6.26
C ARG A 62 -1.95 1.21 5.40
N LEU A 63 -2.24 1.40 4.12
CA LEU A 63 -2.31 0.33 3.15
C LEU A 63 -0.91 0.06 2.58
N ALA A 64 -0.55 -1.21 2.51
CA ALA A 64 0.71 -1.67 1.96
C ALA A 64 0.52 -2.98 1.20
N ILE A 65 1.49 -3.30 0.35
CA ILE A 65 1.68 -4.65 -0.18
C ILE A 65 2.80 -5.36 0.59
N ILE A 66 2.74 -6.69 0.63
CA ILE A 66 3.85 -7.54 1.06
C ILE A 66 4.41 -8.26 -0.17
N THR A 67 5.72 -8.14 -0.40
CA THR A 67 6.41 -8.81 -1.51
C THR A 67 6.73 -10.27 -1.19
N GLU A 68 7.18 -11.03 -2.18
CA GLU A 68 7.67 -12.39 -2.01
C GLU A 68 8.82 -12.52 -1.00
N LEU A 69 9.66 -11.48 -0.90
CA LEU A 69 10.75 -11.43 0.08
C LEU A 69 10.28 -10.97 1.48
N GLY A 70 8.98 -10.72 1.65
CA GLY A 70 8.40 -10.29 2.93
C GLY A 70 8.51 -8.79 3.21
N ASN A 71 8.92 -7.97 2.23
CA ASN A 71 9.04 -6.53 2.42
C ASN A 71 7.65 -5.88 2.41
N ARG A 72 7.38 -5.02 3.41
CA ARG A 72 6.17 -4.18 3.45
C ARG A 72 6.42 -2.87 2.71
N ILE A 73 5.74 -2.67 1.59
CA ILE A 73 5.84 -1.43 0.80
C ILE A 73 4.52 -0.68 0.97
N ALA A 74 4.58 0.44 1.69
CA ALA A 74 3.45 1.34 1.90
C ALA A 74 3.00 1.98 0.59
N ILE A 75 1.69 2.15 0.42
CA ILE A 75 1.10 2.72 -0.79
C ILE A 75 0.70 4.16 -0.49
N ALA A 76 1.39 5.11 -1.11
CA ALA A 76 0.90 6.47 -1.30
C ALA A 76 0.32 6.68 -2.71
N ASP A 77 0.73 5.85 -3.67
CA ASP A 77 0.27 5.95 -5.05
C ASP A 77 0.50 4.66 -5.82
N VAL A 78 -0.33 4.42 -6.85
CA VAL A 78 -0.21 3.24 -7.73
C VAL A 78 -0.48 3.65 -9.17
N PHE A 79 0.43 3.24 -10.07
CA PHE A 79 0.28 3.44 -11.51
C PHE A 79 0.50 2.14 -12.29
N PRO A 80 -0.41 1.77 -13.20
CA PRO A 80 -0.14 0.73 -14.19
C PRO A 80 0.96 1.19 -15.17
N LEU A 81 1.95 0.34 -15.46
CA LEU A 81 3.05 0.69 -16.39
C LEU A 81 2.95 0.03 -17.77
N PHE A 82 2.49 -1.22 -17.85
CA PHE A 82 2.46 -1.97 -19.11
C PHE A 82 1.05 -2.37 -19.50
N ALA A 83 0.47 -1.61 -20.42
CA ALA A 83 -0.70 -2.02 -21.18
C ALA A 83 -0.38 -2.06 -22.66
N CYS A 84 -0.21 -3.26 -23.20
CA CYS A 84 -0.11 -3.43 -24.64
C CYS A 84 -1.52 -3.34 -25.28
N SER A 85 -2.15 -2.16 -25.22
CA SER A 85 -3.44 -1.96 -25.91
C SER A 85 -3.20 -1.96 -27.43
N ILE A 86 -3.80 -2.91 -28.15
CA ILE A 86 -3.97 -2.83 -29.60
C ILE A 86 -4.96 -1.71 -29.88
N GLY A 87 -4.60 -0.74 -30.73
CA GLY A 87 -5.40 0.48 -30.92
C GLY A 87 -6.83 0.20 -31.39
N GLY A 88 -7.82 0.90 -30.83
CA GLY A 88 -9.18 0.92 -31.38
C GLY A 88 -10.32 1.28 -30.41
N VAL A 89 -10.19 1.04 -29.10
CA VAL A 89 -11.27 1.34 -28.15
C VAL A 89 -10.73 1.62 -26.74
N ASP A 90 -11.28 2.66 -26.13
CA ASP A 90 -11.21 3.04 -24.70
C ASP A 90 -9.92 2.68 -23.93
N ARG A 91 -8.87 3.48 -24.15
CA ARG A 91 -7.51 3.27 -23.63
C ARG A 91 -7.42 3.02 -22.11
N PRO A 92 -8.05 3.79 -21.20
CA PRO A 92 -7.83 3.58 -19.77
C PRO A 92 -8.41 2.25 -19.25
N LEU A 93 -9.57 1.81 -19.78
CA LEU A 93 -10.16 0.50 -19.46
C LEU A 93 -9.41 -0.66 -20.11
N SER A 94 -8.97 -0.51 -21.37
CA SER A 94 -8.14 -1.50 -22.06
C SER A 94 -6.78 -1.69 -21.38
N THR A 95 -6.22 -0.59 -20.84
CA THR A 95 -4.95 -0.57 -20.12
C THR A 95 -5.05 -1.26 -18.76
N ALA A 96 -6.12 -1.03 -18.01
CA ALA A 96 -6.37 -1.69 -16.72
C ALA A 96 -6.40 -3.23 -16.81
N VAL A 97 -7.05 -3.79 -17.83
CA VAL A 97 -7.28 -5.24 -17.95
C VAL A 97 -6.00 -6.05 -18.22
N GLN A 98 -4.98 -5.44 -18.84
CA GLN A 98 -3.78 -6.14 -19.29
C GLN A 98 -2.53 -5.91 -18.43
N CYS A 99 -2.59 -5.01 -17.45
CA CYS A 99 -1.41 -4.67 -16.66
C CYS A 99 -0.94 -5.82 -15.77
N SER A 100 0.29 -6.28 -16.01
CA SER A 100 1.00 -7.22 -15.15
C SER A 100 2.05 -6.56 -14.27
N VAL A 101 2.36 -5.29 -14.51
CA VAL A 101 3.40 -4.52 -13.80
C VAL A 101 2.85 -3.18 -13.35
N PHE A 102 3.10 -2.85 -12.09
CA PHE A 102 2.66 -1.62 -11.45
C PHE A 102 3.85 -0.89 -10.84
N ARG A 103 3.77 0.45 -10.86
CA ARG A 103 4.62 1.34 -10.08
C ARG A 103 3.89 1.72 -8.81
N ILE A 104 4.53 1.54 -7.68
CA ILE A 104 4.02 1.88 -6.35
C ILE A 104 4.94 2.96 -5.78
N ILE A 105 4.36 4.05 -5.30
CA ILE A 105 5.09 5.13 -4.63
C ILE A 105 4.78 5.05 -3.14
N THR A 106 5.81 5.09 -2.30
CA THR A 106 5.65 5.14 -0.84
C THR A 106 5.34 6.56 -0.37
N PRO A 107 4.82 6.75 0.86
CA PRO A 107 4.65 8.08 1.45
C PRO A 107 5.96 8.90 1.48
N ASP A 108 7.09 8.22 1.64
CA ASP A 108 8.43 8.82 1.63
C ASP A 108 8.94 9.18 0.22
N GLY A 109 8.17 8.85 -0.82
CA GLY A 109 8.47 9.16 -2.23
C GLY A 109 9.33 8.12 -2.94
N GLU A 110 9.68 7.00 -2.29
CA GLU A 110 10.39 5.90 -2.94
C GLU A 110 9.49 5.23 -3.99
N MET A 111 10.09 4.81 -5.12
CA MET A 111 9.34 4.21 -6.23
C MET A 111 9.75 2.77 -6.46
N PHE A 112 8.78 1.87 -6.39
CA PHE A 112 8.96 0.45 -6.66
C PHE A 112 8.21 0.08 -7.94
N THR A 113 8.89 -0.62 -8.85
CA THR A 113 8.26 -1.17 -10.06
C THR A 113 8.31 -2.68 -9.98
N MET A 114 7.15 -3.33 -9.90
CA MET A 114 7.09 -4.78 -9.69
C MET A 114 5.94 -5.44 -10.46
N PRO A 115 6.12 -6.71 -10.86
CA PRO A 115 5.05 -7.50 -11.42
C PRO A 115 4.06 -7.97 -10.34
N VAL A 116 2.81 -8.24 -10.74
CA VAL A 116 1.76 -8.70 -9.82
C VAL A 116 2.06 -10.03 -9.14
N ASP A 117 2.94 -10.86 -9.71
CA ASP A 117 3.28 -12.15 -9.12
C ASP A 117 4.34 -12.07 -8.01
N GLU A 118 4.98 -10.91 -7.85
CA GLU A 118 5.83 -10.59 -6.70
C GLU A 118 5.00 -10.25 -5.45
N ILE A 119 3.73 -9.85 -5.62
CA ILE A 119 2.87 -9.39 -4.52
C ILE A 119 2.15 -10.59 -3.90
N ARG A 120 2.34 -10.79 -2.59
CA ARG A 120 1.80 -11.92 -1.83
C ARG A 120 0.51 -11.61 -1.10
N CYS A 121 0.38 -10.40 -0.58
CA CYS A 121 -0.86 -9.94 0.05
C CYS A 121 -0.90 -8.40 0.15
N PHE A 122 -2.07 -7.90 0.51
CA PHE A 122 -2.26 -6.55 1.00
C PHE A 122 -2.30 -6.57 2.52
N HIS A 123 -1.68 -5.58 3.13
CA HIS A 123 -1.65 -5.38 4.56
C HIS A 123 -2.19 -3.99 4.87
N ALA A 124 -3.23 -3.93 5.69
CA ALA A 124 -3.83 -2.70 6.16
C ALA A 124 -3.61 -2.56 7.67
N LEU A 125 -3.07 -1.43 8.09
CA LEU A 125 -2.96 -1.07 9.51
C LEU A 125 -4.25 -0.37 9.96
N SER A 126 -4.74 -0.72 11.15
CA SER A 126 -5.83 0.02 11.75
C SER A 126 -5.34 1.41 12.21
N PRO A 127 -6.23 2.42 12.27
CA PRO A 127 -5.85 3.74 12.78
C PRO A 127 -5.31 3.69 14.21
N GLU A 128 -5.86 2.79 15.04
CA GLU A 128 -5.40 2.58 16.42
C GLU A 128 -3.97 2.03 16.47
N LEU A 129 -3.63 1.11 15.57
CA LEU A 129 -2.30 0.54 15.48
C LEU A 129 -1.29 1.57 14.95
N MET A 130 -1.66 2.40 13.99
CA MET A 130 -0.83 3.53 13.55
C MET A 130 -0.49 4.48 14.70
N LYS A 131 -1.50 4.90 15.47
CA LYS A 131 -1.29 5.77 16.64
C LYS A 131 -0.37 5.13 17.68
N ARG A 132 -0.48 3.83 17.90
CA ARG A 132 0.43 3.09 18.79
C ARG A 132 1.85 3.07 18.24
N ILE A 133 2.03 2.82 16.94
CA ILE A 133 3.35 2.82 16.29
C ILE A 133 3.98 4.22 16.39
N GLU A 134 3.24 5.29 16.13
CA GLU A 134 3.71 6.67 16.27
C GLU A 134 4.12 7.00 17.71
N ALA A 135 3.29 6.66 18.70
CA ALA A 135 3.59 6.88 20.11
C ALA A 135 4.86 6.13 20.55
N LEU A 136 5.03 4.89 20.11
CA LEU A 136 6.22 4.09 20.42
C LEU A 136 7.47 4.61 19.69
N SER A 137 7.33 5.12 18.47
CA SER A 137 8.44 5.74 17.74
C SER A 137 8.92 7.02 18.44
N GLN A 138 7.99 7.84 18.94
CA GLN A 138 8.32 9.05 19.69
C GLN A 138 9.02 8.71 21.02
N GLN A 139 8.56 7.68 21.73
CA GLN A 139 9.23 7.19 22.95
C GLN A 139 10.62 6.61 22.67
N ALA A 140 10.78 5.88 21.56
CA ALA A 140 12.06 5.30 21.18
C ALA A 140 13.09 6.36 20.75
N ASP A 141 12.66 7.47 20.14
CA ASP A 141 13.54 8.61 19.82
C ASP A 141 14.02 9.35 21.08
N GLU A 142 13.23 9.35 22.17
CA GLU A 142 13.66 9.88 23.48
C GLU A 142 14.65 8.94 24.22
N GLU A 143 14.60 7.64 23.94
CA GLU A 143 15.50 6.60 24.50
C GLU A 143 16.68 6.23 23.57
N ALA A 144 16.87 6.96 22.45
CA ALA A 144 17.77 6.63 21.35
C ALA A 144 19.28 6.75 21.67
N HIS A 145 19.80 5.87 22.54
CA HIS A 145 21.24 5.64 22.66
C HIS A 145 21.71 4.20 22.35
N GLU A 146 20.84 3.22 22.08
CA GLU A 146 21.32 1.83 21.89
C GLU A 146 20.79 1.01 20.70
N HIS A 147 19.78 1.47 19.93
CA HIS A 147 19.23 0.67 18.83
C HIS A 147 19.06 1.44 17.50
N PRO A 148 19.34 0.81 16.34
CA PRO A 148 19.22 1.46 15.04
C PRO A 148 17.75 1.76 14.68
N PHE A 149 17.57 2.87 13.95
CA PHE A 149 16.29 3.43 13.55
C PHE A 149 15.35 2.40 12.90
N GLY A 150 14.07 2.44 13.27
CA GLY A 150 13.02 1.57 12.75
C GLY A 150 12.90 0.19 13.41
N PHE A 151 13.98 -0.38 13.94
CA PHE A 151 13.92 -1.71 14.58
C PHE A 151 13.37 -1.67 16.02
N ALA A 152 13.60 -0.57 16.75
CA ALA A 152 13.15 -0.42 18.14
C ALA A 152 11.62 -0.47 18.28
N ALA A 153 10.90 0.21 17.37
CA ALA A 153 9.43 0.23 17.37
C ALA A 153 8.81 -1.16 17.11
N PHE A 154 9.39 -1.93 16.18
CA PHE A 154 8.93 -3.30 15.90
C PHE A 154 9.28 -4.29 17.02
N ALA A 155 10.47 -4.17 17.62
CA ALA A 155 10.88 -5.03 18.73
C ALA A 155 10.06 -4.76 20.00
N SER A 156 9.68 -3.50 20.26
CA SER A 156 8.85 -3.12 21.41
C SER A 156 7.46 -3.77 21.36
N LEU A 157 6.82 -3.81 20.19
CA LEU A 157 5.54 -4.52 20.00
C LEU A 157 5.64 -6.02 20.30
N ALA A 158 6.68 -6.68 19.80
CA ALA A 158 6.89 -8.12 20.04
C ALA A 158 7.19 -8.46 21.51
N ASN A 159 7.71 -7.50 22.28
CA ASN A 159 7.99 -7.65 23.70
C ASN A 159 6.77 -7.30 24.58
N ALA A 160 5.99 -6.28 24.21
CA ALA A 160 4.77 -5.90 24.93
C ALA A 160 3.73 -7.04 24.98
N ASP A 161 3.60 -7.79 23.88
CA ASP A 161 2.70 -8.96 23.83
C ASP A 161 3.19 -10.14 24.69
N LYS A 162 4.50 -10.28 24.89
CA LYS A 162 5.07 -11.30 25.79
C LYS A 162 4.86 -10.95 27.26
N GLU A 163 4.92 -9.67 27.59
CA GLU A 163 4.78 -9.17 28.96
C GLU A 163 3.32 -9.21 29.43
N GLN A 164 2.36 -9.07 28.51
CA GLN A 164 0.93 -9.30 28.78
C GLN A 164 0.54 -10.79 28.86
N ALA A 165 1.35 -11.69 28.30
CA ALA A 165 1.07 -13.14 28.26
C ALA A 165 1.72 -13.93 29.42
N ALA A 166 2.47 -13.29 30.32
CA ALA A 166 3.01 -13.92 31.51
C ALA A 166 2.03 -13.74 32.70
N PRO A 167 1.33 -14.80 33.15
CA PRO A 167 0.60 -14.72 34.41
C PRO A 167 1.59 -14.89 35.58
N GLU A 168 1.38 -14.13 36.66
CA GLU A 168 1.92 -14.44 37.99
C GLU A 168 1.44 -15.80 38.50
#